data_AF-A0A0M3K789-F1
#
_entry.id   AF-A0A0M3K789-F1
#
_cell.length_a   1.000
_cell.length_b   1.000
_cell.length_c   1.000
_cell.angle_alpha   90.00
_cell.angle_beta   90.00
_cell.angle_gamma   90.00
#
_symmetry.space_group_name_H-M   'P 1'
#
loop_
_entity.id
_entity.type
_entity.pdbx_description
1 polymer ?
#
loop_
_entity_poly.entity_id
_entity_poly.type
_entity_poly.pdbx_seq_one_letter_code
_entity_poly.pdbx_strand_id
1 'polypeptide(L)'
;LYSKWGRRFRIALLGTTIIGYPVGSLLLNGPLLKYTLAIRYKDDEDVKSIRRLNDIIDSQYELFLRNEGRVPRDAVVTFGCSSSGKEMDSKAVGSLGVRSGLYVSLPFYARFVNVNEAMDYCKQHLQPLNFVGEPACVLWDSNDGREIANSFVLSDNALKFVILRDLYAYDGYSAYATRAGSWATFTTFSSFFTYWFHSRSIFGKTLLSFIGCYALFLTMAYFGAKQWYNLYRFMADVHADGVASRSSFEHCEGGKEYYWKMLKRNRLLREIIPPESASKVKLSGDIPGITTSILTRYDHLKDVKAEDDQLIEVASGDA
;
A
#
# COMPACT_ATOMS: atom_id res chain seq x y z
N LEU A 1 -13.04 29.51 30.31
CA LEU A 1 -13.25 29.28 28.85
C LEU A 1 -13.73 30.50 28.07
N TYR A 2 -14.52 31.40 28.66
CA TYR A 2 -14.90 32.68 28.06
C TYR A 2 -13.86 33.79 28.24
N SER A 3 -12.84 33.57 29.07
CA SER A 3 -11.67 34.45 29.12
C SER A 3 -10.99 34.52 27.75
N LYS A 4 -10.33 35.64 27.45
CA LYS A 4 -9.50 35.80 26.24
C LYS A 4 -8.55 34.61 26.06
N TRP A 5 -7.97 34.14 27.17
CA TRP A 5 -7.11 32.94 27.22
C TRP A 5 -7.83 31.65 26.84
N GLY A 6 -9.04 31.39 27.36
CA GLY A 6 -9.80 30.19 27.00
C GLY A 6 -10.29 30.17 25.54
N ARG A 7 -10.54 31.34 24.94
CA ARG A 7 -10.80 31.44 23.50
C ARG A 7 -9.53 31.18 22.69
N ARG A 8 -8.39 31.77 23.07
CA ARG A 8 -7.10 31.56 22.40
C ARG A 8 -6.67 30.08 22.45
N PHE A 9 -6.82 29.43 23.60
CA PHE A 9 -6.52 28.01 23.74
C PHE A 9 -7.32 27.13 22.78
N ARG A 10 -8.65 27.35 22.68
CA ARG A 10 -9.52 26.58 21.76
C ARG A 10 -9.11 26.78 20.30
N ILE A 11 -8.87 28.01 19.89
CA ILE A 11 -8.43 28.32 18.52
C ILE A 11 -7.07 27.68 18.24
N ALA A 12 -6.13 27.76 19.18
CA ALA A 12 -4.81 27.14 19.06
C ALA A 12 -4.92 25.62 18.94
N LEU A 13 -5.72 24.96 19.79
CA LEU A 13 -5.93 23.52 19.72
C LEU A 13 -6.50 23.09 18.37
N LEU A 14 -7.60 23.72 17.93
CA LEU A 14 -8.23 23.40 16.64
C LEU A 14 -7.29 23.68 15.47
N GLY A 15 -6.58 24.81 15.48
CA GLY A 15 -5.58 25.16 14.47
C GLY A 15 -4.46 24.13 14.40
N THR A 16 -3.90 23.73 15.54
CA THR A 16 -2.86 22.68 15.62
C THR A 16 -3.37 21.34 15.10
N THR A 17 -4.63 20.97 15.40
CA THR A 17 -5.23 19.74 14.86
C THR A 17 -5.31 19.75 13.34
N ILE A 18 -5.64 20.90 12.75
CA ILE A 18 -5.72 21.04 11.28
C ILE A 18 -4.34 20.92 10.64
N ILE A 19 -3.32 21.61 11.17
CA ILE A 19 -2.01 21.74 10.51
C ILE A 19 -0.97 20.70 10.93
N GLY A 20 -1.08 20.15 12.14
CA GLY A 20 -0.03 19.33 12.75
C GLY A 20 0.24 18.04 11.97
N TYR A 21 -0.82 17.28 11.67
CA TYR A 21 -0.69 16.05 10.90
C TYR A 21 -0.24 16.30 9.44
N PRO A 22 -0.82 17.26 8.67
CA PRO A 22 -0.35 17.56 7.32
C PRO A 22 1.13 17.94 7.28
N VAL A 23 1.57 18.85 8.15
CA VAL A 23 2.98 19.27 8.20
C VAL A 23 3.88 18.07 8.47
N GLY A 24 3.57 17.27 9.50
CA GLY A 24 4.34 16.07 9.82
C GLY A 24 4.35 15.05 8.68
N SER A 25 3.19 14.75 8.08
CA SER A 25 3.07 13.77 7.00
C SER A 25 3.82 14.20 5.74
N LEU A 26 3.74 15.49 5.36
CA LEU A 26 4.43 16.03 4.19
C LEU A 26 5.95 16.04 4.41
N LEU A 27 6.41 16.47 5.58
CA LEU A 27 7.84 16.43 5.91
C LEU A 27 8.40 15.00 5.87
N LEU A 28 7.71 14.06 6.51
CA LEU A 28 8.16 12.67 6.62
C LEU A 28 8.10 11.90 5.29
N ASN A 29 7.14 12.19 4.42
CA ASN A 29 7.04 11.54 3.11
C ASN A 29 7.70 12.35 1.98
N GLY A 30 8.43 13.42 2.33
CA GLY A 30 9.05 14.33 1.36
C GLY A 30 10.49 14.66 1.76
N PRO A 31 10.80 15.88 2.25
CA PRO A 31 12.17 16.27 2.58
C PRO A 31 12.93 15.34 3.52
N LEU A 32 12.23 14.71 4.47
CA LEU A 32 12.83 13.79 5.44
C LEU A 32 12.73 12.31 5.01
N LEU A 33 12.25 12.04 3.80
CA LEU A 33 11.99 10.69 3.31
C LEU A 33 13.20 9.79 3.54
N LYS A 34 14.39 10.19 3.11
CA LYS A 34 15.65 9.44 3.29
C LYS A 34 15.89 8.94 4.73
N TYR A 35 15.61 9.77 5.74
CA TYR A 35 15.78 9.38 7.14
C TYR A 35 14.64 8.46 7.62
N THR A 36 13.41 8.77 7.22
CA THR A 36 12.24 7.97 7.63
C THR A 36 12.24 6.58 6.99
N LEU A 37 12.82 6.42 5.81
CA LEU A 37 12.93 5.16 5.11
C LEU A 37 13.76 4.15 5.90
N ALA A 38 14.97 4.54 6.30
CA ALA A 38 15.86 3.69 7.10
C ALA A 38 15.23 3.22 8.42
N ILE A 39 14.31 4.02 8.97
CA ILE A 39 13.58 3.68 10.20
C ILE A 39 12.39 2.76 9.91
N ARG A 40 11.66 3.00 8.81
CA ARG A 40 10.40 2.32 8.48
C ARG A 40 10.59 0.98 7.77
N TYR A 41 11.64 0.86 6.97
CA TYR A 41 11.88 -0.29 6.11
C TYR A 41 13.20 -0.94 6.46
N LYS A 42 13.13 -2.22 6.84
CA LYS A 42 14.29 -3.10 6.86
C LYS A 42 14.44 -3.67 5.47
N ASP A 43 15.11 -2.91 4.61
CA ASP A 43 15.46 -3.37 3.27
C ASP A 43 16.90 -3.86 3.29
N ASP A 44 17.19 -4.92 2.53
CA ASP A 44 18.58 -5.29 2.30
C ASP A 44 19.24 -4.20 1.45
N GLU A 45 20.38 -3.73 1.93
CA GLU A 45 21.16 -2.70 1.27
C GLU A 45 21.61 -3.20 -0.11
N ASP A 46 20.95 -2.63 -1.11
CA ASP A 46 21.34 -2.56 -2.51
C ASP A 46 20.72 -3.62 -3.44
N VAL A 47 19.50 -3.33 -3.92
CA VAL A 47 18.89 -3.99 -5.09
C VAL A 47 19.85 -4.04 -6.29
N LYS A 48 20.76 -3.07 -6.39
CA LYS A 48 21.81 -3.03 -7.41
C LYS A 48 22.76 -4.22 -7.37
N SER A 49 22.87 -4.91 -6.22
CA SER A 49 23.63 -6.15 -6.10
C SER A 49 22.95 -7.32 -6.83
N ILE A 50 21.63 -7.26 -7.04
CA ILE A 50 20.86 -8.29 -7.75
C ILE A 50 20.75 -7.88 -9.22
N ARG A 51 21.76 -8.25 -10.02
CA ARG A 51 21.90 -7.82 -11.43
C ARG A 51 20.60 -7.98 -12.25
N ARG A 52 19.96 -9.15 -12.20
CA ARG A 52 18.68 -9.42 -12.90
C ARG A 52 17.61 -8.39 -12.54
N LEU A 53 17.44 -8.11 -11.24
CA LEU A 53 16.41 -7.19 -10.77
C LEU A 53 16.74 -5.75 -11.14
N ASN A 54 18.01 -5.35 -11.04
CA ASN A 54 18.47 -4.03 -11.44
C ASN A 54 18.25 -3.77 -12.94
N ASP A 55 18.60 -4.73 -13.80
CA ASP A 55 18.40 -4.62 -15.26
C ASP A 55 16.91 -4.44 -15.60
N ILE A 56 16.02 -5.16 -14.90
CA ILE A 56 14.57 -5.01 -15.07
C ILE A 56 14.12 -3.62 -14.59
N ILE A 57 14.56 -3.17 -13.41
CA ILE A 57 14.21 -1.85 -12.87
C ILE A 57 14.61 -0.73 -13.82
N ASP A 58 15.85 -0.75 -14.31
CA ASP A 58 16.36 0.27 -15.22
C ASP A 58 15.53 0.27 -16.53
N SER A 59 15.21 -0.92 -17.07
CA SER A 59 14.38 -1.02 -18.28
C SER A 59 12.96 -0.47 -18.09
N GLN A 60 12.34 -0.71 -16.92
CA GLN A 60 10.98 -0.27 -16.65
C GLN A 60 10.90 1.21 -16.29
N TYR A 61 11.92 1.72 -15.63
CA TYR A 61 12.04 3.14 -15.35
C TYR A 61 12.21 3.94 -16.64
N GLU A 62 13.08 3.51 -17.56
CA GLU A 62 13.23 4.15 -18.87
C GLU A 62 11.95 4.06 -19.71
N LEU A 63 11.26 2.91 -19.68
CA LEU A 63 9.94 2.77 -20.32
C LEU A 63 8.93 3.78 -19.78
N PHE A 64 8.86 3.91 -18.45
CA PHE A 64 7.99 4.87 -17.77
C PHE A 64 8.32 6.31 -18.16
N LEU A 65 9.60 6.71 -18.11
CA LEU A 65 10.04 8.05 -18.51
C LEU A 65 9.63 8.38 -19.95
N ARG A 66 9.81 7.41 -20.86
CA ARG A 66 9.44 7.56 -22.27
C ARG A 66 7.94 7.72 -22.44
N ASN A 67 7.13 6.91 -21.76
CA ASN A 67 5.67 6.95 -21.89
C ASN A 67 5.07 8.23 -21.32
N GLU A 68 5.60 8.72 -20.19
CA GLU A 68 5.12 9.92 -19.52
C GLU A 68 5.83 11.21 -19.99
N GLY A 69 6.74 11.11 -20.96
CA GLY A 69 7.50 12.26 -21.46
C GLY A 69 8.35 12.96 -20.40
N ARG A 70 8.86 12.20 -19.42
CA ARG A 70 9.62 12.71 -18.27
C ARG A 70 11.12 12.59 -18.48
N VAL A 71 11.87 13.42 -17.76
CA VAL A 71 13.33 13.31 -17.66
C VAL A 71 13.72 12.80 -16.27
N PRO A 72 14.88 12.13 -16.11
CA PRO A 72 15.27 11.55 -14.82
C PRO A 72 15.31 12.54 -13.65
N ARG A 73 15.58 13.82 -13.93
CA ARG A 73 15.58 14.88 -12.91
C ARG A 73 14.20 15.13 -12.28
N ASP A 74 13.14 14.85 -13.03
CA ASP A 74 11.77 15.18 -12.67
C ASP A 74 11.01 13.97 -12.10
N ALA A 75 11.59 12.76 -12.14
CA ALA A 75 11.00 11.53 -11.62
C ALA A 75 12.01 10.75 -10.77
N VAL A 76 12.48 11.36 -9.68
CA VAL A 76 13.46 10.72 -8.80
C VAL A 76 12.84 9.51 -8.10
N VAL A 77 13.40 8.32 -8.33
CA VAL A 77 12.98 7.07 -7.68
C VAL A 77 14.17 6.34 -7.07
N THR A 78 13.93 5.63 -5.97
CA THR A 78 14.89 4.70 -5.37
C THR A 78 14.18 3.39 -5.07
N PHE A 79 14.74 2.29 -5.56
CA PHE A 79 14.23 0.94 -5.31
C PHE A 79 15.03 0.25 -4.21
N GLY A 80 14.31 -0.45 -3.33
CA GLY A 80 14.80 -1.36 -2.31
C GLY A 80 14.15 -2.74 -2.46
N CYS A 81 14.68 -3.74 -1.76
CA CYS A 81 14.04 -5.05 -1.63
C CYS A 81 13.95 -5.38 -0.15
N SER A 82 12.73 -5.61 0.33
CA SER A 82 12.46 -5.96 1.72
C SER A 82 13.28 -7.18 2.14
N SER A 83 13.76 -7.21 3.37
CA SER A 83 14.28 -8.43 4.02
C SER A 83 13.24 -9.07 4.95
N SER A 84 12.05 -8.47 5.06
CA SER A 84 10.99 -8.92 5.95
C SER A 84 9.89 -9.64 5.19
N GLY A 85 9.55 -10.85 5.66
CA GLY A 85 8.35 -11.58 5.23
C GLY A 85 7.02 -11.04 5.77
N LYS A 86 7.02 -9.95 6.55
CA LYS A 86 5.79 -9.34 7.08
C LYS A 86 4.93 -8.70 5.99
N GLU A 87 5.58 -8.16 4.97
CA GLU A 87 4.93 -7.44 3.88
C GLU A 87 5.10 -8.26 2.61
N MET A 88 3.97 -8.69 2.07
CA MET A 88 3.89 -9.64 0.96
C MET A 88 3.62 -8.97 -0.40
N ASP A 89 3.47 -7.65 -0.42
CA ASP A 89 3.38 -6.79 -1.62
C ASP A 89 4.46 -5.70 -1.50
N SER A 90 4.72 -4.97 -2.59
CA SER A 90 5.60 -3.82 -2.55
C SER A 90 5.04 -2.70 -1.67
N LYS A 91 5.95 -1.90 -1.10
CA LYS A 91 5.61 -0.71 -0.33
C LYS A 91 6.30 0.51 -0.88
N ALA A 92 5.51 1.54 -1.14
CA ALA A 92 6.01 2.78 -1.67
C ALA A 92 5.66 3.98 -0.79
N VAL A 93 6.59 4.94 -0.71
CA VAL A 93 6.44 6.20 0.04
C VAL A 93 7.07 7.33 -0.75
N GLY A 94 6.42 8.48 -0.75
CA GLY A 94 6.85 9.65 -1.52
C GLY A 94 5.96 9.84 -2.75
N SER A 95 6.51 10.47 -3.78
CA SER A 95 5.84 10.66 -5.07
C SER A 95 6.85 11.12 -6.11
N LEU A 96 6.65 10.72 -7.37
CA LEU A 96 7.43 11.22 -8.49
C LEU A 96 7.08 12.68 -8.83
N GLY A 97 5.95 13.19 -8.36
CA GLY A 97 5.53 14.59 -8.55
C GLY A 97 6.23 15.61 -7.64
N VAL A 98 7.19 15.18 -6.81
CA VAL A 98 7.95 16.05 -5.91
C VAL A 98 9.45 15.73 -5.96
N ARG A 99 10.29 16.74 -5.68
CA ARG A 99 11.76 16.61 -5.77
C ARG A 99 12.38 15.63 -4.77
N SER A 100 11.70 15.34 -3.67
CA SER A 100 12.15 14.32 -2.72
C SER A 100 12.04 12.90 -3.28
N GLY A 101 11.28 12.74 -4.37
CA GLY A 101 11.15 11.49 -5.09
C GLY A 101 10.24 10.45 -4.43
N LEU A 102 10.30 9.28 -5.01
CA LEU A 102 9.61 8.06 -4.62
C LEU A 102 10.60 7.03 -4.12
N TYR A 103 10.23 6.34 -3.05
CA TYR A 103 10.90 5.11 -2.64
C TYR A 103 9.96 3.94 -2.79
N VAL A 104 10.44 2.85 -3.38
CA VAL A 104 9.70 1.59 -3.56
C VAL A 104 10.52 0.46 -2.97
N SER A 105 10.01 -0.18 -1.91
CA SER A 105 10.52 -1.46 -1.40
C SER A 105 9.75 -2.59 -2.06
N LEU A 106 10.40 -3.32 -2.95
CA LEU A 106 9.87 -4.53 -3.57
C LEU A 106 9.76 -5.65 -2.53
N PRO A 107 8.82 -6.61 -2.70
CA PRO A 107 8.69 -7.71 -1.77
C PRO A 107 9.99 -8.53 -1.71
N PHE A 108 10.29 -9.14 -0.55
CA PHE A 108 11.56 -9.82 -0.32
C PHE A 108 11.87 -10.89 -1.37
N TYR A 109 10.81 -11.50 -1.90
CA TYR A 109 10.89 -12.58 -2.86
C TYR A 109 11.13 -12.13 -4.31
N ALA A 110 11.15 -10.83 -4.59
CA ALA A 110 11.54 -10.30 -5.90
C ALA A 110 12.98 -10.69 -6.30
N ARG A 111 13.80 -11.10 -5.33
CA ARG A 111 15.19 -11.53 -5.53
C ARG A 111 15.34 -12.95 -6.08
N PHE A 112 14.34 -13.81 -5.92
CA PHE A 112 14.50 -15.24 -6.22
C PHE A 112 14.43 -15.51 -7.72
N VAL A 113 15.37 -16.34 -8.21
CA VAL A 113 15.39 -16.80 -9.61
C VAL A 113 14.66 -18.12 -9.74
N ASN A 114 14.80 -19.00 -8.76
CA ASN A 114 14.23 -20.35 -8.80
C ASN A 114 13.70 -20.81 -7.43
N VAL A 115 12.97 -21.92 -7.45
CA VAL A 115 12.28 -22.44 -6.27
C VAL A 115 13.27 -22.90 -5.21
N ASN A 116 14.45 -23.41 -5.58
CA ASN A 116 15.44 -23.88 -4.62
C ASN A 116 15.99 -22.71 -3.80
N GLU A 117 16.35 -21.61 -4.45
CA GLU A 117 16.76 -20.37 -3.77
C GLU A 117 15.68 -19.84 -2.82
N ALA A 118 14.42 -19.84 -3.26
CA ALA A 118 13.29 -19.43 -2.43
C ALA A 118 13.13 -20.36 -1.22
N MET A 119 13.22 -21.68 -1.41
CA MET A 119 13.14 -22.67 -0.33
C MET A 119 14.27 -22.50 0.69
N ASP A 120 15.51 -22.34 0.22
CA ASP A 120 16.68 -22.16 1.09
C ASP A 120 16.56 -20.89 1.93
N TYR A 121 16.14 -19.78 1.31
CA TYR A 121 15.86 -18.53 2.02
C TYR A 121 14.73 -18.71 3.05
N CYS A 122 13.62 -19.33 2.66
CA CYS A 122 12.48 -19.57 3.54
C CYS A 122 12.88 -20.39 4.78
N LYS A 123 13.70 -21.43 4.62
CA LYS A 123 14.21 -22.25 5.73
C LYS A 123 15.10 -21.46 6.68
N GLN A 124 15.97 -20.60 6.14
CA GLN A 124 16.94 -19.85 6.94
C GLN A 124 16.31 -18.64 7.66
N HIS A 125 15.31 -18.00 7.04
CA HIS A 125 14.85 -16.68 7.46
C HIS A 125 13.36 -16.60 7.82
N LEU A 126 12.52 -17.56 7.39
CA LEU A 126 11.05 -17.46 7.50
C LEU A 126 10.45 -18.61 8.32
N GLN A 127 11.12 -19.01 9.42
CA GLN A 127 10.60 -20.01 10.35
C GLN A 127 10.55 -19.44 11.79
N PRO A 128 9.36 -19.07 12.31
CA PRO A 128 8.06 -19.06 11.64
C PRO A 128 7.88 -17.87 10.66
N LEU A 129 7.06 -18.06 9.63
CA LEU A 129 6.68 -17.00 8.71
C LEU A 129 5.56 -16.16 9.34
N ASN A 130 5.71 -14.84 9.44
CA ASN A 130 4.61 -14.00 9.91
C ASN A 130 3.64 -13.69 8.76
N PHE A 131 2.42 -14.20 8.84
CA PHE A 131 1.36 -13.99 7.87
C PHE A 131 0.10 -13.47 8.57
N VAL A 132 -0.45 -12.34 8.10
CA VAL A 132 -1.62 -11.67 8.71
C VAL A 132 -1.55 -11.46 10.23
N GLY A 133 -0.33 -11.26 10.74
CA GLY A 133 -0.05 -11.07 12.17
C GLY A 133 0.09 -12.35 12.97
N GLU A 134 0.00 -13.51 12.32
CA GLU A 134 0.11 -14.84 12.93
C GLU A 134 1.39 -15.56 12.50
N PRO A 135 1.99 -16.37 13.38
CA PRO A 135 3.08 -17.25 13.00
C PRO A 135 2.54 -18.46 12.22
N ALA A 136 2.94 -18.58 10.95
CA ALA A 136 2.74 -19.76 10.11
C ALA A 136 3.98 -20.65 10.17
N CYS A 137 3.84 -21.84 10.77
CA CYS A 137 4.90 -22.84 10.87
C CYS A 137 4.90 -23.74 9.63
N VAL A 138 5.45 -23.24 8.52
CA VAL A 138 5.52 -23.98 7.26
C VAL A 138 6.59 -25.07 7.35
N LEU A 139 6.22 -26.31 7.01
CA LEU A 139 7.18 -27.40 6.79
C LEU A 139 7.79 -27.25 5.40
N TRP A 140 8.90 -26.52 5.28
CA TRP A 140 9.48 -26.17 3.97
C TRP A 140 9.90 -27.36 3.10
N ASP A 141 10.20 -28.52 3.70
CA ASP A 141 10.54 -29.75 2.96
C ASP A 141 9.31 -30.53 2.46
N SER A 142 8.08 -30.10 2.80
CA SER A 142 6.86 -30.72 2.32
C SER A 142 6.47 -30.24 0.92
N ASN A 143 5.50 -30.93 0.30
CA ASN A 143 4.90 -30.49 -0.96
C ASN A 143 4.27 -29.09 -0.82
N ASP A 144 3.54 -28.84 0.27
CA ASP A 144 2.93 -27.53 0.54
C ASP A 144 4.00 -26.44 0.74
N GLY A 145 5.09 -26.76 1.44
CA GLY A 145 6.24 -25.86 1.59
C GLY A 145 6.87 -25.49 0.25
N ARG A 146 7.03 -26.47 -0.65
CA ARG A 146 7.51 -26.24 -2.02
C ARG A 146 6.50 -25.43 -2.86
N GLU A 147 5.20 -25.67 -2.72
CA GLU A 147 4.18 -24.88 -3.40
C GLU A 147 4.17 -23.42 -2.96
N ILE A 148 4.29 -23.17 -1.65
CA ILE A 148 4.42 -21.82 -1.09
C ILE A 148 5.71 -21.17 -1.60
N ALA A 149 6.85 -21.87 -1.57
CA ALA A 149 8.10 -21.35 -2.10
C ALA A 149 8.02 -21.01 -3.60
N ASN A 150 7.32 -21.83 -4.39
CA ASN A 150 7.09 -21.56 -5.81
C ASN A 150 6.26 -20.29 -6.05
N SER A 151 5.34 -19.96 -5.13
CA SER A 151 4.58 -18.70 -5.20
C SER A 151 5.43 -17.44 -4.92
N PHE A 152 6.63 -17.61 -4.35
CA PHE A 152 7.59 -16.53 -4.11
C PHE A 152 8.52 -16.29 -5.31
N VAL A 153 8.64 -17.24 -6.23
CA VAL A 153 9.45 -17.03 -7.45
C VAL A 153 8.63 -16.25 -8.45
N LEU A 154 9.11 -15.10 -8.93
CA LEU A 154 8.44 -14.30 -9.96
C LEU A 154 9.19 -14.39 -11.30
N SER A 155 8.43 -14.47 -12.40
CA SER A 155 9.00 -14.27 -13.74
C SER A 155 9.46 -12.82 -13.94
N ASP A 156 10.27 -12.61 -14.97
CA ASP A 156 10.67 -11.26 -15.38
C ASP A 156 9.44 -10.41 -15.75
N ASN A 157 8.43 -11.00 -16.38
CA ASN A 157 7.18 -10.33 -16.73
C ASN A 157 6.45 -9.82 -15.50
N ALA A 158 6.35 -10.65 -14.44
CA ALA A 158 5.74 -10.25 -13.18
C ALA A 158 6.52 -9.12 -12.50
N LEU A 159 7.86 -9.19 -12.52
CA LEU A 159 8.70 -8.10 -11.99
C LEU A 159 8.52 -6.80 -12.78
N LYS A 160 8.50 -6.87 -14.13
CA LYS A 160 8.25 -5.71 -15.00
C LYS A 160 6.92 -5.03 -14.63
N PHE A 161 5.85 -5.82 -14.50
CA PHE A 161 4.54 -5.33 -14.09
C PHE A 161 4.58 -4.62 -12.73
N VAL A 162 5.13 -5.26 -11.70
CA VAL A 162 5.14 -4.70 -10.33
C VAL A 162 5.89 -3.37 -10.29
N ILE A 163 7.05 -3.29 -10.94
CA ILE A 163 7.86 -2.07 -10.97
C ILE A 163 7.09 -0.95 -11.66
N LEU A 164 6.55 -1.22 -12.86
CA LEU A 164 5.85 -0.20 -13.65
C LEU A 164 4.55 0.27 -12.97
N ARG A 165 3.82 -0.65 -12.35
CA ARG A 165 2.63 -0.39 -11.52
C ARG A 165 2.96 0.55 -10.36
N ASP A 166 4.04 0.30 -9.63
CA ASP A 166 4.39 1.13 -8.48
C ASP A 166 4.80 2.55 -8.89
N LEU A 167 5.44 2.71 -10.06
CA LEU A 167 5.73 4.02 -10.64
C LEU A 167 4.43 4.78 -10.96
N TYR A 168 3.48 4.16 -11.66
CA TYR A 168 2.20 4.81 -11.99
C TYR A 168 1.35 5.12 -10.75
N ALA A 169 1.34 4.26 -9.75
CA ALA A 169 0.57 4.46 -8.51
C ALA A 169 1.02 5.70 -7.72
N TYR A 170 2.26 6.15 -7.94
CA TYR A 170 2.89 7.26 -7.21
C TYR A 170 3.34 8.41 -8.12
N ASP A 171 2.90 8.39 -9.38
CA ASP A 171 3.34 9.33 -10.40
C ASP A 171 2.98 10.80 -10.07
N GLY A 172 1.73 11.01 -9.69
CA GLY A 172 1.17 12.34 -9.44
C GLY A 172 1.40 12.86 -8.03
N TYR A 173 1.40 14.19 -7.89
CA TYR A 173 1.49 14.90 -6.60
C TYR A 173 0.44 14.45 -5.57
N SER A 174 -0.70 13.93 -6.03
CA SER A 174 -1.74 13.36 -5.16
C SER A 174 -1.22 12.22 -4.29
N ALA A 175 -0.25 11.43 -4.75
CA ALA A 175 0.31 10.33 -3.96
C ALA A 175 1.01 10.82 -2.68
N TYR A 176 1.56 12.04 -2.74
CA TYR A 176 2.19 12.74 -1.63
C TYR A 176 1.17 13.49 -0.77
N ALA A 177 0.26 14.25 -1.40
CA ALA A 177 -0.57 15.22 -0.70
C ALA A 177 -1.93 14.69 -0.22
N THR A 178 -2.50 13.66 -0.85
CA THR A 178 -3.91 13.31 -0.60
C THR A 178 -4.19 12.99 0.87
N ARG A 179 -3.30 12.27 1.56
CA ARG A 179 -3.51 11.93 2.98
C ARG A 179 -3.50 13.17 3.88
N ALA A 180 -2.56 14.08 3.65
CA ALA A 180 -2.44 15.34 4.36
C ALA A 180 -3.62 16.28 4.05
N GLY A 181 -3.97 16.42 2.77
CA GLY A 181 -5.12 17.21 2.31
C GLY A 181 -6.44 16.69 2.85
N SER A 182 -6.66 15.37 2.85
CA SER A 182 -7.86 14.75 3.42
C SER A 182 -7.99 15.09 4.91
N TRP A 183 -6.91 14.90 5.68
CA TRP A 183 -6.92 15.26 7.09
C TRP A 183 -7.25 16.75 7.30
N ALA A 184 -6.55 17.65 6.61
CA ALA A 184 -6.75 19.09 6.74
C ALA A 184 -8.20 19.50 6.46
N THR A 185 -8.79 18.95 5.39
CA THR A 185 -10.18 19.23 4.99
C THR A 185 -11.17 18.77 6.06
N PHE A 186 -11.12 17.49 6.46
CA PHE A 186 -12.08 16.95 7.43
C PHE A 186 -11.91 17.55 8.84
N THR A 187 -10.68 17.82 9.26
CA THR A 187 -10.43 18.46 10.57
C THR A 187 -10.78 19.94 10.59
N THR A 188 -10.75 20.63 9.44
CA THR A 188 -11.27 22.00 9.31
C THR A 188 -12.78 22.03 9.54
N PHE A 189 -13.54 21.16 8.86
CA PHE A 189 -14.98 21.03 9.10
C PHE A 189 -15.27 20.66 10.54
N SER A 190 -14.57 19.68 11.09
CA SER A 190 -14.71 19.27 12.49
C SER A 190 -14.43 20.41 13.47
N SER A 191 -13.40 21.21 13.21
CA SER A 191 -13.06 22.37 14.04
C SER A 191 -14.16 23.43 14.00
N PHE A 192 -14.70 23.70 12.81
CA PHE A 192 -15.83 24.61 12.64
C PHE A 192 -17.08 24.12 13.40
N PHE A 193 -17.45 22.85 13.22
CA PHE A 193 -18.60 22.27 13.91
C PHE A 193 -18.40 22.20 15.42
N THR A 194 -17.22 21.81 15.90
CA THR A 194 -16.87 21.83 17.32
C THR A 194 -17.09 23.22 17.90
N TYR A 195 -16.59 24.26 17.23
CA TYR A 195 -16.74 25.64 17.70
C TYR A 195 -18.20 26.10 17.67
N TRP A 196 -18.93 25.79 16.60
CA TRP A 196 -20.33 26.18 16.41
C TRP A 196 -21.28 25.49 17.40
N PHE A 197 -21.21 24.16 17.54
CA PHE A 197 -22.05 23.37 18.45
C PHE A 197 -21.79 23.73 19.91
N HIS A 198 -20.51 23.82 20.32
CA HIS A 198 -20.17 24.21 21.68
C HIS A 198 -20.64 25.64 22.03
N SER A 199 -20.78 26.52 21.03
CA SER A 199 -21.26 27.90 21.24
C SER A 199 -22.77 28.01 21.43
N ARG A 200 -23.54 26.95 21.14
CA ARG A 200 -25.01 26.91 21.35
C ARG A 200 -25.35 26.82 22.85
N SER A 201 -26.48 27.42 23.26
CA SER A 201 -26.86 27.46 24.69
C SER A 201 -27.14 26.07 25.28
N ILE A 202 -27.54 25.12 24.44
CA ILE A 202 -27.92 23.75 24.82
C ILE A 202 -26.74 22.97 25.43
N PHE A 203 -25.51 23.27 25.02
CA PHE A 203 -24.34 22.50 25.44
C PHE A 203 -23.66 23.03 26.71
N GLY A 204 -24.31 23.91 27.48
CA GLY A 204 -23.82 24.38 28.78
C GLY A 204 -22.51 25.18 28.75
N LYS A 205 -21.85 25.28 27.58
CA LYS A 205 -20.70 26.14 27.32
C LYS A 205 -19.50 25.89 28.26
N THR A 206 -19.40 24.67 28.78
CA THR A 206 -18.36 24.23 29.74
C THR A 206 -17.15 23.62 29.04
N LEU A 207 -16.05 23.40 29.78
CA LEU A 207 -14.86 22.71 29.24
C LEU A 207 -15.21 21.32 28.75
N LEU A 208 -16.01 20.61 29.56
CA LEU A 208 -16.42 19.23 29.32
C LEU A 208 -17.25 19.13 28.05
N SER A 209 -18.16 20.08 27.82
CA SER A 209 -18.90 20.20 26.57
C SER A 209 -17.96 20.40 25.37
N PHE A 210 -16.97 21.28 25.48
CA PHE A 210 -16.02 21.51 24.39
C PHE A 210 -15.24 20.23 24.08
N ILE A 211 -14.74 19.53 25.10
CA ILE A 211 -14.01 18.27 24.94
C ILE A 211 -14.91 17.21 24.30
N GLY A 212 -16.16 17.07 24.76
CA GLY A 212 -17.12 16.12 24.19
C GLY A 212 -17.43 16.40 22.72
N CYS A 213 -17.74 17.66 22.37
CA CYS A 213 -17.94 18.05 20.97
C CYS A 213 -16.69 17.81 20.13
N TYR A 214 -15.52 18.20 20.64
CA TYR A 214 -14.24 18.03 19.95
C TYR A 214 -13.95 16.55 19.67
N ALA A 215 -14.08 15.67 20.67
CA ALA A 215 -13.86 14.24 20.51
C ALA A 215 -14.83 13.62 19.49
N LEU A 216 -16.11 13.98 19.55
CA LEU A 216 -17.13 13.50 18.61
C LEU A 216 -16.81 13.90 17.17
N PHE A 217 -16.62 15.19 16.91
CA PHE A 217 -16.36 15.68 15.56
C PHE A 217 -14.97 15.29 15.06
N LEU A 218 -13.96 15.16 15.92
CA LEU A 218 -12.64 14.68 15.52
C LEU A 218 -12.70 13.21 15.10
N THR A 219 -13.49 12.39 15.79
CA THR A 219 -13.71 10.98 15.41
C THR A 219 -14.36 10.88 14.03
N MET A 220 -15.40 11.68 13.78
CA MET A 220 -16.03 11.78 12.45
C MET A 220 -15.04 12.25 11.38
N ALA A 221 -14.19 13.24 11.70
CA ALA A 221 -13.18 13.74 10.77
C ALA A 221 -12.12 12.69 10.44
N TYR A 222 -11.63 11.97 11.46
CA TYR A 222 -10.69 10.87 11.27
C TYR A 222 -11.29 9.79 10.37
N PHE A 223 -12.55 9.40 10.62
CA PHE A 223 -13.25 8.43 9.77
C PHE A 223 -13.36 8.94 8.33
N GLY A 224 -13.86 10.16 8.12
CA GLY A 224 -14.00 10.77 6.79
C GLY A 224 -12.68 10.87 6.04
N ALA A 225 -11.62 11.34 6.71
CA ALA A 225 -10.28 11.43 6.14
C ALA A 225 -9.71 10.05 5.78
N LYS A 226 -9.93 9.03 6.62
CA LYS A 226 -9.50 7.66 6.36
C LYS A 226 -10.22 7.07 5.15
N GLN A 227 -11.55 7.23 5.06
CA GLN A 227 -12.33 6.71 3.93
C GLN A 227 -11.97 7.40 2.62
N TRP A 228 -11.78 8.73 2.63
CA TRP A 228 -11.36 9.47 1.44
C TRP A 228 -9.97 9.04 0.97
N TYR A 229 -9.03 8.87 1.90
CA TYR A 229 -7.70 8.36 1.57
C TYR A 229 -7.75 6.94 1.01
N ASN A 230 -8.57 6.06 1.58
CA ASN A 230 -8.77 4.70 1.07
C ASN A 230 -9.37 4.71 -0.35
N LEU A 231 -10.37 5.54 -0.62
CA LEU A 231 -10.97 5.68 -1.95
C LEU A 231 -9.93 6.15 -2.97
N TYR A 232 -9.13 7.16 -2.62
CA TYR A 232 -8.04 7.62 -3.47
C TYR A 232 -7.04 6.50 -3.77
N ARG A 233 -6.63 5.74 -2.75
CA ARG A 233 -5.69 4.63 -2.91
C ARG A 233 -6.26 3.52 -3.78
N PHE A 234 -7.52 3.16 -3.59
CA PHE A 234 -8.23 2.23 -4.46
C PHE A 234 -8.20 2.68 -5.93
N MET A 235 -8.55 3.93 -6.20
CA MET A 235 -8.53 4.48 -7.57
C MET A 235 -7.11 4.51 -8.15
N ALA A 236 -6.12 4.87 -7.35
CA ALA A 236 -4.72 4.91 -7.78
C ALA A 236 -4.17 3.51 -8.10
N ASP A 237 -4.47 2.51 -7.26
CA ASP A 237 -4.02 1.13 -7.46
C ASP A 237 -4.66 0.52 -8.71
N VAL A 238 -5.98 0.66 -8.88
CA VAL A 238 -6.69 0.15 -10.07
C VAL A 238 -6.22 0.85 -11.35
N HIS A 239 -6.01 2.17 -11.29
CA HIS A 239 -5.47 2.93 -12.43
C HIS A 239 -4.07 2.44 -12.79
N ALA A 240 -3.18 2.33 -11.82
CA ALA A 240 -1.80 1.91 -12.02
C ALA A 240 -1.70 0.49 -12.57
N ASP A 241 -2.46 -0.45 -12.01
CA ASP A 241 -2.58 -1.82 -12.51
C ASP A 241 -3.06 -1.84 -13.97
N GLY A 242 -4.07 -1.02 -14.27
CA GLY A 242 -4.62 -0.91 -15.62
C GLY A 242 -3.62 -0.35 -16.63
N VAL A 243 -2.88 0.70 -16.28
CA VAL A 243 -1.89 1.30 -17.20
C VAL A 243 -0.67 0.39 -17.36
N ALA A 244 -0.17 -0.20 -16.27
CA ALA A 244 0.95 -1.13 -16.30
C ALA A 244 0.63 -2.36 -17.16
N SER A 245 -0.51 -3.02 -16.95
CA SER A 245 -0.91 -4.20 -17.73
C SER A 245 -1.10 -3.91 -19.22
N ARG A 246 -1.56 -2.70 -19.58
CA ARG A 246 -1.72 -2.29 -20.99
C ARG A 246 -0.42 -1.84 -21.66
N SER A 247 0.69 -1.77 -20.94
CA SER A 247 1.97 -1.30 -21.50
C SER A 247 2.58 -2.30 -22.50
N SER A 248 2.40 -3.61 -22.28
CA SER A 248 2.64 -4.65 -23.28
C SER A 248 1.96 -5.97 -22.88
N PHE A 249 1.93 -6.93 -23.81
CA PHE A 249 1.44 -8.28 -23.51
C PHE A 249 2.19 -8.94 -22.33
N GLU A 250 3.52 -8.75 -22.27
CA GLU A 250 4.35 -9.24 -21.15
C GLU A 250 3.91 -8.66 -19.80
N HIS A 251 3.53 -7.39 -19.74
CA HIS A 251 3.06 -6.77 -18.50
C HIS A 251 1.71 -7.32 -18.05
N CYS A 252 0.81 -7.58 -19.00
CA CYS A 252 -0.50 -8.19 -18.70
C CYS A 252 -0.31 -9.60 -18.11
N GLU A 253 0.48 -10.46 -18.78
CA GLU A 253 0.79 -11.80 -18.26
C GLU A 253 1.49 -11.74 -16.91
N GLY A 254 2.43 -10.81 -16.75
CA GLY A 254 3.15 -10.58 -15.50
C GLY A 254 2.24 -10.19 -14.34
N GLY A 255 1.28 -9.28 -14.58
CA GLY A 255 0.34 -8.88 -13.55
C GLY A 255 -0.58 -10.01 -13.10
N LYS A 256 -1.05 -10.83 -14.06
CA LYS A 256 -1.86 -12.01 -13.77
C LYS A 256 -1.09 -13.02 -12.94
N GLU A 257 0.14 -13.34 -13.35
CA GLU A 257 1.02 -14.22 -12.57
C GLU A 257 1.21 -13.70 -11.15
N TYR A 258 1.50 -12.41 -11.01
CA TYR A 258 1.80 -11.78 -9.73
C TYR A 258 0.64 -11.94 -8.73
N TYR A 259 -0.56 -11.48 -9.09
CA TYR A 259 -1.72 -11.58 -8.20
C TYR A 259 -2.21 -13.01 -8.01
N TRP A 260 -2.17 -13.84 -9.06
CA TRP A 260 -2.50 -15.27 -8.93
C TRP A 260 -1.60 -15.95 -7.89
N LYS A 261 -0.28 -15.72 -7.95
CA LYS A 261 0.66 -16.26 -6.97
C LYS A 261 0.40 -15.74 -5.55
N MET A 262 0.04 -14.46 -5.40
CA MET A 262 -0.37 -13.91 -4.11
C MET A 262 -1.62 -14.61 -3.55
N LEU A 263 -2.68 -14.78 -4.36
CA LEU A 263 -3.91 -15.45 -3.96
C LEU A 263 -3.66 -16.92 -3.60
N LYS A 264 -2.93 -17.66 -4.47
CA LYS A 264 -2.55 -19.07 -4.20
C LYS A 264 -1.78 -19.19 -2.89
N ARG A 265 -0.76 -18.35 -2.69
CA ARG A 265 0.03 -18.33 -1.46
C ARG A 265 -0.82 -18.11 -0.22
N ASN A 266 -1.69 -17.11 -0.26
CA ASN A 266 -2.53 -16.76 0.87
C ASN A 266 -3.51 -17.89 1.22
N ARG A 267 -4.02 -18.62 0.22
CA ARG A 267 -4.85 -19.81 0.43
C ARG A 267 -4.08 -20.92 1.15
N LEU A 268 -2.88 -21.23 0.69
CA LEU A 268 -2.02 -22.25 1.33
C LEU A 268 -1.66 -21.85 2.76
N LEU A 269 -1.27 -20.59 2.98
CA LEU A 269 -0.94 -20.10 4.32
C LEU A 269 -2.15 -20.04 5.26
N ARG A 270 -3.37 -19.82 4.73
CA ARG A 270 -4.62 -19.87 5.50
C ARG A 270 -4.86 -21.25 6.11
N GLU A 271 -4.41 -22.32 5.48
CA GLU A 271 -4.54 -23.70 5.98
C GLU A 271 -3.50 -24.02 7.08
N ILE A 272 -2.43 -23.23 7.18
CA ILE A 272 -1.31 -23.44 8.11
C ILE A 272 -1.45 -22.58 9.38
N ILE A 273 -2.02 -21.38 9.27
CA ILE A 273 -2.24 -20.51 10.44
C ILE A 273 -3.30 -21.09 11.39
N PRO A 274 -3.33 -20.65 12.66
CA PRO A 274 -4.33 -21.14 13.62
C PRO A 274 -5.78 -20.96 13.12
N PRO A 275 -6.68 -21.94 13.33
CA PRO A 275 -8.04 -21.92 12.78
C PRO A 275 -8.85 -20.67 13.14
N GLU A 276 -8.67 -20.12 14.34
CA GLU A 276 -9.30 -18.88 14.80
C GLU A 276 -8.92 -17.66 13.93
N SER A 277 -7.73 -17.69 13.34
CA SER A 277 -7.19 -16.65 12.47
C SER A 277 -7.42 -16.91 10.99
N ALA A 278 -7.91 -18.09 10.60
CA ALA A 278 -8.25 -18.40 9.21
C ALA A 278 -9.33 -17.47 8.63
N SER A 279 -10.15 -16.82 9.48
CA SER A 279 -11.12 -15.80 9.08
C SER A 279 -10.49 -14.49 8.57
N LYS A 280 -9.20 -14.25 8.87
CA LYS A 280 -8.42 -13.10 8.38
C LYS A 280 -8.04 -13.24 6.91
N VAL A 281 -8.33 -14.37 6.27
CA VAL A 281 -8.08 -14.64 4.86
C VAL A 281 -9.30 -15.34 4.26
N LYS A 282 -9.81 -14.83 3.14
CA LYS A 282 -10.93 -15.45 2.43
C LYS A 282 -10.51 -16.76 1.78
N LEU A 283 -11.47 -17.61 1.42
CA LEU A 283 -11.23 -18.84 0.66
C LEU A 283 -10.57 -18.59 -0.70
N SER A 284 -10.80 -17.42 -1.31
CA SER A 284 -10.14 -17.00 -2.54
C SER A 284 -8.65 -16.65 -2.34
N GLY A 285 -8.18 -16.48 -1.10
CA GLY A 285 -6.84 -15.96 -0.77
C GLY A 285 -6.78 -14.45 -0.59
N ASP A 286 -7.90 -13.75 -0.76
CA ASP A 286 -7.97 -12.31 -0.51
C ASP A 286 -7.95 -11.98 0.99
N ILE A 287 -7.40 -10.81 1.35
CA ILE A 287 -7.25 -10.39 2.76
C ILE A 287 -8.28 -9.29 3.07
N PRO A 288 -9.25 -9.51 3.95
CA PRO A 288 -10.22 -8.49 4.33
C PRO A 288 -9.55 -7.24 4.93
N GLY A 289 -10.01 -6.06 4.54
CA GLY A 289 -9.59 -4.79 5.13
C GLY A 289 -8.33 -4.16 4.54
N ILE A 290 -7.68 -4.80 3.56
CA ILE A 290 -6.73 -4.09 2.69
C ILE A 290 -7.48 -3.07 1.83
N THR A 291 -6.82 -1.98 1.44
CA THR A 291 -7.47 -0.88 0.72
C THR A 291 -8.02 -1.31 -0.64
N THR A 292 -7.29 -2.14 -1.36
CA THR A 292 -7.64 -2.63 -2.68
C THR A 292 -7.49 -4.15 -2.67
N SER A 293 -8.61 -4.86 -2.80
CA SER A 293 -8.64 -6.33 -2.79
C SER A 293 -7.71 -6.91 -3.86
N ILE A 294 -6.96 -7.96 -3.53
CA ILE A 294 -6.05 -8.62 -4.47
C ILE A 294 -6.85 -9.23 -5.63
N LEU A 295 -8.03 -9.78 -5.33
CA LEU A 295 -8.93 -10.34 -6.33
C LEU A 295 -9.45 -9.25 -7.27
N THR A 296 -9.91 -8.12 -6.72
CA THR A 296 -10.33 -6.97 -7.56
C THR A 296 -9.20 -6.47 -8.46
N ARG A 297 -7.96 -6.41 -7.95
CA ARG A 297 -6.79 -6.03 -8.76
C ARG A 297 -6.53 -7.02 -9.89
N TYR A 298 -6.62 -8.32 -9.60
CA TYR A 298 -6.50 -9.39 -10.59
C TYR A 298 -7.58 -9.30 -11.68
N ASP A 299 -8.84 -9.18 -11.30
CA ASP A 299 -9.99 -9.14 -12.22
C ASP A 299 -9.96 -7.91 -13.14
N HIS A 300 -9.41 -6.79 -12.66
CA HIS A 300 -9.27 -5.56 -13.46
C HIS A 300 -8.07 -5.57 -14.43
N LEU A 301 -7.21 -6.58 -14.39
CA LEU A 301 -6.17 -6.74 -15.41
C LEU A 301 -6.82 -7.16 -16.73
N LYS A 302 -7.06 -6.17 -17.59
CA LYS A 302 -7.63 -6.40 -18.93
C LYS A 302 -6.81 -7.40 -19.72
N ASP A 303 -7.50 -8.38 -20.29
CA ASP A 303 -6.89 -9.47 -21.03
C ASP A 303 -6.65 -9.02 -22.47
N VAL A 304 -5.41 -8.73 -22.86
CA VAL A 304 -5.12 -8.30 -24.24
C VAL A 304 -5.24 -9.49 -25.23
N LYS A 305 -5.61 -10.71 -24.79
CA LYS A 305 -5.74 -11.86 -25.69
C LYS A 305 -7.04 -12.68 -25.63
N ALA A 306 -7.88 -12.58 -24.61
CA ALA A 306 -9.04 -13.48 -24.46
C ALA A 306 -10.03 -13.04 -23.36
N GLU A 307 -10.56 -11.81 -23.42
CA GLU A 307 -11.65 -11.41 -22.52
C GLU A 307 -12.89 -12.33 -22.72
N ASP A 308 -13.53 -12.71 -21.60
CA ASP A 308 -14.88 -13.31 -21.43
C ASP A 308 -15.13 -14.83 -21.42
N ASP A 309 -14.64 -15.65 -22.35
CA ASP A 309 -15.33 -16.93 -22.59
C ASP A 309 -15.17 -18.06 -21.54
N GLN A 310 -14.14 -18.03 -20.68
CA GLN A 310 -13.88 -19.13 -19.71
C GLN A 310 -14.19 -18.78 -18.24
N LEU A 311 -14.36 -17.51 -17.89
CA LEU A 311 -14.53 -17.09 -16.48
C LEU A 311 -15.99 -16.87 -16.08
N ILE A 312 -16.90 -16.65 -17.03
CA ILE A 312 -18.37 -16.65 -16.79
C ILE A 312 -18.82 -17.99 -16.19
N GLU A 313 -18.21 -19.10 -16.60
CA GLU A 313 -18.59 -20.46 -16.21
C GLU A 313 -18.19 -20.81 -14.76
N VAL A 314 -17.18 -20.14 -14.21
CA VAL A 314 -16.67 -20.40 -12.84
C VAL A 314 -17.24 -19.39 -11.84
N ALA A 315 -17.42 -18.12 -12.23
CA ALA A 315 -17.95 -17.08 -11.34
C ALA A 315 -19.47 -17.24 -11.06
N SER A 316 -20.21 -18.00 -11.87
CA SER A 316 -21.62 -18.33 -11.61
C SER A 316 -21.84 -19.28 -10.43
N GLY A 317 -20.78 -19.86 -9.88
CA GLY A 317 -20.85 -20.75 -8.71
C GLY A 317 -20.88 -20.03 -7.35
N ASP A 318 -20.65 -18.71 -7.32
CA ASP A 318 -20.58 -17.89 -6.10
C ASP A 318 -21.84 -17.02 -5.87
N ALA A 319 -22.92 -17.28 -6.61
CA ALA A 319 -24.24 -16.68 -6.37
C ALA A 319 -24.96 -17.32 -5.18
#